data_AF-A0A7J2M2S0-F1
#
_entry.id   AF-A0A7J2M2S0-F1
#
_cell.length_a   1.000
_cell.length_b   1.000
_cell.length_c   1.000
_cell.angle_alpha   90.00
_cell.angle_beta   90.00
_cell.angle_gamma   90.00
#
_symmetry.space_group_name_H-M   'P 1'
#
loop_
_entity.id
_entity.type
_entity.pdbx_description
1 polymer ?
#
loop_
_entity_poly.entity_id
_entity_poly.type
_entity_poly.pdbx_seq_one_letter_code
_entity_poly.pdbx_strand_id
1 'polypeptide(L)'
;MGLTKPVLNSPSVWPRRVVRLEGNRLDPWSSDIVKDYRRVMEQFGLSGPTKEQVEFFQDAPFFRRRIIFAHRDLDVIIDAIRSGREYAVLTGIKPTGDYHMGTFQTVKEFVYFQRKSPQAIAVFSIADIEAWEDNGISFEESKKIAISNVSDLLAAGLDLERAYIYFQSKEIRVHELAALAARGITLATMRAVYGERHMGLYLSALVQIGDILLPQHPDLGGPKPTLVPVGIDQDPHLRLTRDVASKLKPKWGFVEPASTYHLIIRSLLGDKKMSKRDPMSYISLRDDESLVRKKILNAFTGGRETAQLQRELGGEPWKCVVYEIAKFHLYADKDEELEKIYRECVAGERLCGECKMQILEDLIEEMKEHERRRIEVLPTARQIVERAWNRQPLYTASSGGA
;
A
#
# COMPACT_ATOMS: atom_id res chain seq x y z
N MET A 1 -46.47 -34.96 -24.59
CA MET A 1 -45.42 -35.91 -24.98
C MET A 1 -44.46 -35.21 -25.93
N GLY A 2 -43.17 -35.20 -25.60
CA GLY A 2 -42.03 -35.03 -26.51
C GLY A 2 -41.89 -33.72 -27.30
N LEU A 3 -40.98 -32.84 -26.88
CA LEU A 3 -40.32 -31.87 -27.78
C LEU A 3 -38.82 -31.76 -27.46
N THR A 4 -38.06 -32.56 -28.21
CA THR A 4 -36.81 -32.23 -28.93
C THR A 4 -35.78 -31.28 -28.29
N LYS A 5 -34.65 -31.85 -27.84
CA LYS A 5 -33.35 -31.17 -27.78
C LYS A 5 -32.66 -31.26 -29.15
N PRO A 6 -32.06 -30.19 -29.70
CA PRO A 6 -31.17 -30.32 -30.83
C PRO A 6 -29.76 -30.74 -30.37
N VAL A 7 -29.28 -31.79 -31.04
CA VAL A 7 -27.90 -32.28 -31.04
C VAL A 7 -27.04 -31.35 -31.88
N LEU A 8 -25.86 -30.97 -31.39
CA LEU A 8 -24.79 -30.39 -32.22
C LEU A 8 -23.57 -31.32 -32.14
N ASN A 9 -23.35 -32.06 -33.23
CA ASN A 9 -22.12 -32.81 -33.52
C ASN A 9 -21.09 -31.86 -34.16
N SER A 10 -19.92 -31.78 -33.51
CA SER A 10 -18.49 -31.66 -33.97
C SER A 10 -18.13 -30.85 -35.25
N PRO A 11 -16.86 -30.44 -35.50
CA PRO A 11 -15.61 -30.81 -34.81
C PRO A 11 -14.68 -29.63 -34.43
N SER A 12 -13.78 -29.95 -33.51
CA SER A 12 -12.52 -29.29 -33.24
C SER A 12 -11.69 -29.00 -34.50
N VAL A 13 -11.47 -27.72 -34.85
CA VAL A 13 -10.19 -27.18 -35.34
C VAL A 13 -10.24 -25.65 -35.15
N TRP A 14 -9.62 -25.09 -34.11
CA TRP A 14 -9.30 -23.66 -34.08
C TRP A 14 -7.79 -23.50 -34.30
N PRO A 15 -7.37 -22.80 -35.36
CA PRO A 15 -5.96 -22.58 -35.64
C PRO A 15 -5.35 -21.73 -34.52
N ARG A 16 -4.16 -22.13 -34.06
CA ARG A 16 -3.29 -21.31 -33.19
C ARG A 16 -3.19 -19.92 -33.81
N ARG A 17 -3.89 -18.93 -33.24
CA ARG A 17 -3.58 -17.53 -33.50
C ARG A 17 -2.24 -17.25 -32.83
N VAL A 18 -1.18 -17.34 -33.64
CA VAL A 18 -0.04 -16.45 -33.50
C VAL A 18 -0.62 -15.05 -33.38
N VAL A 19 -0.45 -14.41 -32.23
CA VAL A 19 -0.82 -13.01 -32.03
C VAL A 19 0.12 -12.20 -32.92
N ARG A 20 -0.28 -11.99 -34.18
CA ARG A 20 0.36 -11.00 -35.03
C ARG A 20 -0.01 -9.63 -34.49
N LEU A 21 1.04 -8.91 -34.14
CA LEU A 21 1.07 -7.51 -33.73
C LEU A 21 0.50 -6.63 -34.85
N GLU A 22 -0.76 -6.23 -34.74
CA GLU A 22 -1.26 -5.07 -35.50
C GLU A 22 -2.06 -4.17 -34.55
N GLY A 23 -1.54 -2.97 -34.28
CA GLY A 23 -2.34 -1.81 -33.88
C GLY A 23 -2.44 -1.42 -32.41
N ASN A 24 -1.91 -2.19 -31.44
CA ASN A 24 -1.91 -1.77 -30.03
C ASN A 24 -0.50 -1.32 -29.61
N ARG A 25 -0.40 -0.04 -29.21
CA ARG A 25 0.76 0.50 -28.49
C ARG A 25 0.99 -0.42 -27.27
N LEU A 26 2.14 -1.10 -27.20
CA LEU A 26 2.53 -1.91 -26.04
C LEU A 26 2.62 -0.96 -24.83
N ASP A 27 1.57 -0.91 -24.03
CA ASP A 27 1.50 -0.14 -22.80
C ASP A 27 1.81 -1.09 -21.62
N PRO A 28 3.01 -0.99 -21.01
CA PRO A 28 3.40 -1.81 -19.86
C PRO A 28 2.46 -1.67 -18.66
N TRP A 29 1.65 -0.61 -18.66
CA TRP A 29 0.73 -0.24 -17.59
C TRP A 29 -0.71 -0.73 -17.84
N SER A 30 -1.05 -1.27 -19.02
CA SER A 30 -2.43 -1.65 -19.39
C SER A 30 -2.71 -3.17 -19.52
N SER A 31 -1.83 -4.03 -19.05
CA SER A 31 -1.91 -5.51 -19.22
C SER A 31 -3.15 -6.19 -18.60
N ASP A 32 -3.37 -7.50 -18.84
CA ASP A 32 -4.54 -8.30 -18.39
C ASP A 32 -4.86 -8.23 -16.88
N ILE A 33 -3.86 -7.86 -16.09
CA ILE A 33 -3.96 -7.35 -14.72
C ILE A 33 -5.14 -6.34 -14.54
N VAL A 34 -5.42 -5.51 -15.55
CA VAL A 34 -6.51 -4.51 -15.61
C VAL A 34 -7.91 -5.17 -15.62
N LYS A 35 -8.08 -6.40 -16.11
CA LYS A 35 -9.39 -7.09 -16.11
C LYS A 35 -9.78 -7.53 -14.71
N ASP A 36 -8.84 -8.07 -13.94
CA ASP A 36 -9.07 -8.42 -12.54
C ASP A 36 -9.36 -7.16 -11.71
N TYR A 37 -8.71 -6.04 -12.01
CA TYR A 37 -8.92 -4.79 -11.28
C TYR A 37 -10.24 -4.10 -11.58
N ARG A 38 -10.73 -4.09 -12.82
CA ARG A 38 -12.08 -3.59 -13.09
C ARG A 38 -13.12 -4.34 -12.27
N ARG A 39 -13.01 -5.67 -12.21
CA ARG A 39 -13.92 -6.49 -11.41
C ARG A 39 -13.84 -6.16 -9.93
N VAL A 40 -12.63 -5.98 -9.39
CA VAL A 40 -12.41 -5.57 -8.00
C VAL A 40 -13.00 -4.17 -7.76
N MET A 41 -12.75 -3.21 -8.64
CA MET A 41 -13.30 -1.86 -8.53
C MET A 41 -14.83 -1.86 -8.58
N GLU A 42 -15.44 -2.64 -9.47
CA GLU A 42 -16.90 -2.82 -9.53
C GLU A 42 -17.45 -3.46 -8.25
N GLN A 43 -16.81 -4.52 -7.76
CA GLN A 43 -17.20 -5.22 -6.54
C GLN A 43 -17.18 -4.31 -5.31
N PHE A 44 -16.17 -3.45 -5.20
CA PHE A 44 -16.03 -2.53 -4.08
C PHE A 44 -16.67 -1.15 -4.35
N GLY A 45 -17.16 -0.87 -5.56
CA GLY A 45 -17.68 0.45 -5.93
C GLY A 45 -16.62 1.54 -5.84
N LEU A 46 -15.43 1.28 -6.40
CA LEU A 46 -14.27 2.18 -6.41
C LEU A 46 -14.14 2.89 -7.77
N SER A 47 -13.57 4.10 -7.74
CA SER A 47 -13.26 4.86 -8.96
C SER A 47 -11.78 4.73 -9.29
N GLY A 48 -11.46 4.66 -10.58
CA GLY A 48 -10.06 4.69 -11.05
C GLY A 48 -9.60 6.13 -11.20
N PRO A 49 -8.30 6.43 -11.02
CA PRO A 49 -7.79 7.78 -11.26
C PRO A 49 -8.13 8.27 -12.68
N THR A 50 -8.69 9.47 -12.78
CA THR A 50 -8.93 10.14 -14.07
C THR A 50 -7.60 10.57 -14.71
N LYS A 51 -7.63 10.94 -16.00
CA LYS A 51 -6.41 11.44 -16.67
C LYS A 51 -5.89 12.71 -15.99
N GLU A 52 -6.78 13.59 -15.58
CA GLU A 52 -6.46 14.84 -14.89
C GLU A 52 -5.84 14.58 -13.52
N GLN A 53 -6.30 13.57 -12.79
CA GLN A 53 -5.73 13.16 -11.51
C GLN A 53 -4.34 12.52 -11.70
N VAL A 54 -4.16 11.67 -12.71
CA VAL A 54 -2.85 11.09 -13.05
C VAL A 54 -1.85 12.18 -13.43
N GLU A 55 -2.27 13.16 -14.23
CA GLU A 55 -1.45 14.32 -14.61
C GLU A 55 -1.06 15.17 -13.38
N PHE A 56 -1.99 15.35 -12.43
CA PHE A 56 -1.76 16.11 -11.21
C PHE A 56 -0.69 15.47 -10.30
N PHE A 57 -0.64 14.14 -10.28
CA PHE A 57 0.34 13.34 -9.53
C PHE A 57 1.41 12.71 -10.43
N GLN A 58 1.67 13.30 -11.61
CA GLN A 58 2.61 12.72 -12.57
C GLN A 58 4.04 12.65 -12.06
N ASP A 59 4.41 13.40 -11.03
CA ASP A 59 5.71 13.31 -10.35
C ASP A 59 5.87 12.01 -9.54
N ALA A 60 4.77 11.30 -9.23
CA ALA A 60 4.82 10.03 -8.54
C ALA A 60 4.78 8.81 -9.48
N PRO A 61 5.76 7.89 -9.40
CA PRO A 61 5.78 6.70 -10.24
C PRO A 61 4.57 5.79 -10.00
N PHE A 62 4.02 5.72 -8.79
CA PHE A 62 2.87 4.86 -8.51
C PHE A 62 1.56 5.34 -9.16
N PHE A 63 1.43 6.62 -9.52
CA PHE A 63 0.34 7.10 -10.36
C PHE A 63 0.62 6.85 -11.85
N ARG A 64 1.81 7.24 -12.34
CA ARG A 64 2.20 7.02 -13.76
C ARG A 64 2.14 5.55 -14.16
N ARG A 65 2.63 4.67 -13.29
CA ARG A 65 2.70 3.20 -13.50
C ARG A 65 1.41 2.47 -13.10
N ARG A 66 0.36 3.19 -12.69
CA ARG A 66 -0.93 2.65 -12.23
C ARG A 66 -0.77 1.60 -11.12
N ILE A 67 0.16 1.83 -10.20
CA ILE A 67 0.26 1.06 -8.96
C ILE A 67 -0.90 1.47 -8.05
N ILE A 68 -1.15 2.76 -7.91
CA ILE A 68 -2.43 3.27 -7.41
C ILE A 68 -3.43 3.15 -8.57
N PHE A 69 -4.35 2.20 -8.46
CA PHE A 69 -5.29 1.87 -9.53
C PHE A 69 -6.71 2.33 -9.23
N ALA A 70 -7.02 2.62 -7.96
CA ALA A 70 -8.33 3.06 -7.52
C ALA A 70 -8.24 4.04 -6.36
N HIS A 71 -9.33 4.77 -6.11
CA HIS A 71 -9.47 5.69 -4.99
C HIS A 71 -10.94 5.87 -4.57
N ARG A 72 -11.13 6.53 -3.42
CA ARG A 72 -12.38 7.18 -3.00
C ARG A 72 -12.07 8.62 -2.62
N ASP A 73 -12.86 9.56 -3.15
CA ASP A 73 -12.82 10.98 -2.79
C ASP A 73 -11.42 11.63 -2.87
N LEU A 74 -10.58 11.18 -3.81
CA LEU A 74 -9.25 11.76 -4.03
C LEU A 74 -9.34 13.24 -4.43
N ASP A 75 -10.43 13.63 -5.09
CA ASP A 75 -10.72 15.02 -5.45
C ASP A 75 -10.75 15.94 -4.24
N VAL A 76 -11.25 15.48 -3.08
CA VAL A 76 -11.27 16.27 -1.84
C VAL A 76 -9.85 16.64 -1.40
N ILE A 77 -8.89 15.73 -1.60
CA ILE A 77 -7.48 15.96 -1.27
C ILE A 77 -6.81 16.85 -2.33
N ILE A 78 -7.09 16.63 -3.61
CA ILE A 78 -6.60 17.49 -4.70
C ILE A 78 -7.07 18.93 -4.49
N ASP A 79 -8.34 19.12 -4.13
CA ASP A 79 -8.91 20.42 -3.84
C ASP A 79 -8.25 21.07 -2.62
N ALA A 80 -7.97 20.30 -1.55
CA ALA A 80 -7.21 20.81 -0.40
C ALA A 80 -5.80 21.27 -0.81
N ILE A 81 -5.09 20.48 -1.63
CA ILE A 81 -3.76 20.84 -2.14
C ILE A 81 -3.83 22.11 -2.99
N ARG A 82 -4.76 22.18 -3.96
CA ARG A 82 -4.90 23.33 -4.86
C ARG A 82 -5.31 24.62 -4.15
N SER A 83 -6.14 24.50 -3.12
CA SER A 83 -6.61 25.65 -2.32
C SER A 83 -5.65 26.02 -1.18
N GLY A 84 -4.55 25.30 -0.99
CA GLY A 84 -3.61 25.54 0.11
C GLY A 84 -4.23 25.32 1.49
N ARG A 85 -5.24 24.44 1.59
CA ARG A 85 -5.86 24.05 2.87
C ARG A 85 -5.12 22.85 3.47
N GLU A 86 -5.18 22.75 4.80
CA GLU A 86 -4.68 21.58 5.49
C GLU A 86 -5.46 20.31 5.12
N TYR A 87 -4.74 19.21 4.99
CA TYR A 87 -5.29 17.85 4.98
C TYR A 87 -4.34 16.94 5.74
N ALA A 88 -4.82 15.79 6.16
CA ALA A 88 -4.01 14.76 6.77
C ALA A 88 -3.79 13.61 5.80
N VAL A 89 -2.59 13.04 5.81
CA VAL A 89 -2.35 11.69 5.31
C VAL A 89 -2.15 10.80 6.53
N LEU A 90 -2.85 9.66 6.58
CA LEU A 90 -2.77 8.73 7.69
C LEU A 90 -2.39 7.34 7.23
N THR A 91 -1.42 6.74 7.91
CA THR A 91 -1.13 5.31 7.82
C THR A 91 -0.73 4.78 9.20
N GLY A 92 -0.59 3.47 9.32
CA GLY A 92 -0.10 2.86 10.55
C GLY A 92 0.68 1.59 10.27
N ILE A 93 1.42 1.14 11.28
CA ILE A 93 2.13 -0.13 11.25
C ILE A 93 1.77 -0.94 12.48
N LYS A 94 1.46 -2.23 12.26
CA LYS A 94 1.46 -3.21 13.34
C LYS A 94 2.91 -3.64 13.61
N PRO A 95 3.49 -3.32 14.77
CA PRO A 95 4.90 -3.59 15.08
C PRO A 95 5.16 -5.09 15.28
N THR A 96 5.31 -5.81 14.17
CA THR A 96 5.52 -7.28 14.10
C THR A 96 6.87 -7.67 13.50
N GLY A 97 7.72 -6.69 13.24
CA GLY A 97 9.03 -6.86 12.61
C GLY A 97 9.32 -5.72 11.63
N ASP A 98 10.35 -5.92 10.83
CA ASP A 98 10.76 -4.96 9.82
C ASP A 98 9.79 -4.88 8.64
N TYR A 99 9.86 -3.76 7.92
CA TYR A 99 9.14 -3.63 6.66
C TYR A 99 9.64 -4.66 5.65
N HIS A 100 8.71 -5.23 4.90
CA HIS A 100 9.01 -5.87 3.63
C HIS A 100 8.64 -4.92 2.49
N MET A 101 9.15 -5.20 1.29
CA MET A 101 8.92 -4.36 0.10
C MET A 101 7.45 -3.98 -0.12
N GLY A 102 6.53 -4.95 0.04
CA GLY A 102 5.09 -4.69 -0.03
C GLY A 102 4.58 -3.64 0.96
N THR A 103 4.89 -3.74 2.26
CA THR A 103 4.42 -2.75 3.24
C THR A 103 5.20 -1.44 3.17
N PHE A 104 6.42 -1.46 2.65
CA PHE A 104 7.21 -0.26 2.40
C PHE A 104 6.65 0.60 1.26
N GLN A 105 5.88 0.02 0.32
CA GLN A 105 5.16 0.80 -0.68
C GLN A 105 4.21 1.83 -0.03
N THR A 106 3.46 1.42 1.00
CA THR A 106 2.59 2.32 1.76
C THR A 106 3.37 3.47 2.40
N VAL A 107 4.60 3.21 2.87
CA VAL A 107 5.48 4.25 3.43
C VAL A 107 5.86 5.27 2.35
N LYS A 108 6.25 4.82 1.15
CA LYS A 108 6.60 5.71 0.03
C LYS A 108 5.41 6.59 -0.36
N GLU A 109 4.20 6.01 -0.43
CA GLU A 109 2.97 6.76 -0.73
C GLU A 109 2.61 7.76 0.38
N PHE A 110 2.69 7.34 1.64
CA PHE A 110 2.44 8.18 2.80
C PHE A 110 3.34 9.42 2.84
N VAL A 111 4.65 9.22 2.70
CA VAL A 111 5.63 10.32 2.67
C VAL A 111 5.40 11.21 1.45
N TYR A 112 5.12 10.63 0.27
CA TYR A 112 4.80 11.42 -0.92
C TYR A 112 3.61 12.35 -0.69
N PHE A 113 2.49 11.83 -0.18
CA PHE A 113 1.31 12.65 0.06
C PHE A 113 1.57 13.72 1.13
N GLN A 114 2.44 13.49 2.11
CA GLN A 114 2.84 14.56 3.03
C GLN A 114 3.66 15.65 2.29
N ARG A 115 4.59 15.24 1.42
CA ARG A 115 5.50 16.18 0.73
C ARG A 115 4.82 16.94 -0.41
N LYS A 116 3.73 16.41 -0.96
CA LYS A 116 2.99 17.03 -2.08
C LYS A 116 2.41 18.41 -1.73
N SER A 117 2.21 18.71 -0.46
CA SER A 117 1.77 20.03 0.02
C SER A 117 2.45 20.41 1.33
N PRO A 118 2.90 21.67 1.50
CA PRO A 118 3.42 22.15 2.79
C PRO A 118 2.34 22.21 3.89
N GLN A 119 1.06 22.08 3.53
CA GLN A 119 -0.06 22.08 4.48
C GLN A 119 -0.51 20.67 4.89
N ALA A 120 0.11 19.63 4.32
CA ALA A 120 -0.22 18.26 4.69
C ALA A 120 0.36 17.93 6.08
N ILE A 121 -0.44 17.25 6.90
CA ILE A 121 0.02 16.68 8.18
C ILE A 121 0.09 15.16 8.03
N ALA A 122 1.25 14.58 8.35
CA ALA A 122 1.40 13.13 8.41
C ALA A 122 0.97 12.63 9.78
N VAL A 123 0.06 11.66 9.82
CA VAL A 123 -0.39 11.01 11.06
C VAL A 123 -0.04 9.54 10.99
N PHE A 124 0.81 9.07 11.90
CA PHE A 124 1.34 7.71 11.88
C PHE A 124 1.04 6.98 13.19
N SER A 125 0.21 5.94 13.07
CA SER A 125 -0.17 5.08 14.19
C SER A 125 0.77 3.90 14.34
N ILE A 126 1.31 3.70 15.54
CA ILE A 126 1.96 2.46 15.95
C ILE A 126 0.89 1.60 16.63
N ALA A 127 0.45 0.56 15.92
CA ALA A 127 -0.69 -0.27 16.30
C ALA A 127 -0.31 -1.36 17.32
N ASP A 128 0.17 -0.92 18.49
CA ASP A 128 0.63 -1.81 19.56
C ASP A 128 -0.51 -2.55 20.27
N ILE A 129 -1.73 -2.01 20.29
CA ILE A 129 -2.93 -2.74 20.73
C ILE A 129 -3.25 -3.90 19.79
N GLU A 130 -3.23 -3.68 18.46
CA GLU A 130 -3.43 -4.77 17.50
C GLU A 130 -2.31 -5.82 17.60
N ALA A 131 -1.05 -5.41 17.77
CA ALA A 131 0.07 -6.34 17.94
C ALA A 131 -0.07 -7.22 19.18
N TRP A 132 -0.57 -6.66 20.29
CA TRP A 132 -0.90 -7.43 21.49
C TRP A 132 -2.03 -8.41 21.24
N GLU A 133 -3.15 -7.96 20.67
CA GLU A 133 -4.36 -8.79 20.52
C GLU A 133 -4.25 -9.87 19.44
N ASP A 134 -3.50 -9.62 18.36
CA ASP A 134 -3.32 -10.58 17.27
C ASP A 134 -2.13 -11.52 17.49
N ASN A 135 -1.04 -11.02 18.09
CA ASN A 135 0.24 -11.73 18.11
C ASN A 135 0.85 -11.90 19.52
N GLY A 136 0.24 -11.33 20.56
CA GLY A 136 0.77 -11.38 21.93
C GLY A 136 2.06 -10.58 22.12
N ILE A 137 2.36 -9.65 21.22
CA ILE A 137 3.57 -8.81 21.31
C ILE A 137 3.32 -7.76 22.39
N SER A 138 4.15 -7.76 23.44
CA SER A 138 4.04 -6.80 24.53
C SER A 138 4.21 -5.36 24.03
N PHE A 139 3.65 -4.39 24.76
CA PHE A 139 3.81 -2.98 24.38
C PHE A 139 5.29 -2.54 24.42
N GLU A 140 6.09 -3.07 25.35
CA GLU A 140 7.54 -2.80 25.39
C GLU A 140 8.27 -3.39 24.18
N GLU A 141 7.89 -4.58 23.72
CA GLU A 141 8.47 -5.15 22.50
C GLU A 141 8.02 -4.38 21.25
N SER A 142 6.74 -3.99 21.21
CA SER A 142 6.19 -3.09 20.18
C SER A 142 6.97 -1.79 20.09
N LYS A 143 7.34 -1.20 21.24
CA LYS A 143 8.19 0.00 21.31
C LYS A 143 9.56 -0.22 20.68
N LYS A 144 10.20 -1.36 20.93
CA LYS A 144 11.51 -1.67 20.32
C LYS A 144 11.41 -1.84 18.81
N ILE A 145 10.40 -2.57 18.34
CA ILE A 145 10.16 -2.79 16.89
C ILE A 145 9.84 -1.46 16.19
N ALA A 146 9.06 -0.60 16.84
CA ALA A 146 8.69 0.71 16.30
C ALA A 146 9.90 1.60 16.01
N ILE A 147 11.03 1.45 16.72
CA ILE A 147 12.27 2.18 16.39
C ILE A 147 12.71 1.86 14.97
N SER A 148 12.70 0.58 14.59
CA SER A 148 13.05 0.15 13.23
C SER A 148 12.06 0.72 12.22
N ASN A 149 10.75 0.55 12.47
CA ASN A 149 9.72 1.03 11.54
C ASN A 149 9.73 2.55 11.36
N VAL A 150 9.86 3.32 12.45
CA VAL A 150 9.95 4.79 12.37
C VAL A 150 11.22 5.20 11.63
N SER A 151 12.36 4.55 11.85
CA SER A 151 13.60 4.86 11.12
C SER A 151 13.46 4.68 9.60
N ASP A 152 12.68 3.68 9.13
CA ASP A 152 12.37 3.51 7.71
C ASP A 152 11.50 4.65 7.15
N LEU A 153 10.55 5.18 7.92
CA LEU A 153 9.76 6.38 7.52
C LEU A 153 10.67 7.60 7.34
N LEU A 154 11.58 7.83 8.30
CA LEU A 154 12.50 8.96 8.26
C LEU A 154 13.47 8.84 7.09
N ALA A 155 13.98 7.63 6.85
CA ALA A 155 14.85 7.33 5.72
C ALA A 155 14.16 7.52 4.36
N ALA A 156 12.84 7.33 4.32
CA ALA A 156 12.00 7.61 3.16
C ALA A 156 11.72 9.13 2.97
N GLY A 157 12.09 9.98 3.93
CA GLY A 157 12.01 11.43 3.82
C GLY A 157 10.78 12.07 4.46
N LEU A 158 10.18 11.42 5.46
CA LEU A 158 9.11 11.99 6.28
C LEU A 158 9.56 13.33 6.90
N ASP A 159 8.76 14.38 6.70
CA ASP A 159 8.96 15.68 7.31
C ASP A 159 8.46 15.66 8.77
N LEU A 160 9.38 15.78 9.71
CA LEU A 160 9.11 15.65 11.14
C LEU A 160 8.38 16.84 11.74
N GLU A 161 8.49 18.03 11.13
CA GLU A 161 7.85 19.23 11.66
C GLU A 161 6.31 19.14 11.53
N ARG A 162 5.85 18.34 10.57
CA ARG A 162 4.43 18.12 10.26
C ARG A 162 4.05 16.65 10.41
N ALA A 163 4.59 15.98 11.42
CA ALA A 163 4.32 14.58 11.72
C ALA A 163 3.79 14.35 13.14
N TYR A 164 2.67 13.66 13.24
CA TYR A 164 2.07 13.18 14.46
C TYR A 164 2.25 11.66 14.57
N ILE A 165 3.24 11.23 15.36
CA ILE A 165 3.57 9.81 15.57
C ILE A 165 3.16 9.41 16.99
N TYR A 166 2.38 8.35 17.14
CA TYR A 166 1.85 7.91 18.44
C TYR A 166 1.69 6.39 18.51
N PHE A 167 1.56 5.89 19.74
CA PHE A 167 1.15 4.51 20.03
C PHE A 167 -0.34 4.47 20.35
N GLN A 168 -1.08 3.50 19.80
CA GLN A 168 -2.51 3.33 20.11
C GLN A 168 -2.73 3.26 21.63
N SER A 169 -1.92 2.49 22.36
CA SER A 169 -2.03 2.36 23.83
C SER A 169 -1.79 3.66 24.62
N LYS A 170 -1.20 4.68 23.98
CA LYS A 170 -0.83 5.95 24.63
C LYS A 170 -1.72 7.12 24.20
N GLU A 171 -2.48 6.98 23.11
CA GLU A 171 -3.32 8.05 22.55
C GLU A 171 -4.78 7.90 23.03
N ILE A 172 -5.14 8.63 24.08
CA ILE A 172 -6.47 8.52 24.69
C ILE A 172 -7.59 8.94 23.75
N ARG A 173 -7.35 9.91 22.85
CA ARG A 173 -8.37 10.41 21.93
C ARG A 173 -8.79 9.35 20.91
N VAL A 174 -7.86 8.49 20.50
CA VAL A 174 -8.18 7.33 19.65
C VAL A 174 -9.16 6.39 20.37
N HIS A 175 -8.99 6.17 21.67
CA HIS A 175 -9.92 5.35 22.46
C HIS A 175 -11.29 6.02 22.63
N GLU A 176 -11.34 7.34 22.83
CA GLU A 176 -12.58 8.10 22.90
C GLU A 176 -13.35 8.05 21.57
N LEU A 177 -12.64 8.24 20.45
CA LEU A 177 -13.20 8.09 19.11
C LEU A 177 -13.67 6.66 18.83
N ALA A 178 -12.91 5.65 19.27
CA ALA A 178 -13.30 4.25 19.17
C ALA A 178 -14.59 3.96 19.96
N ALA A 179 -14.73 4.51 21.17
CA ALA A 179 -15.94 4.38 21.98
C ALA A 179 -17.15 5.06 21.33
N LEU A 180 -16.96 6.24 20.73
CA LEU A 180 -17.99 6.93 19.94
C LEU A 180 -18.41 6.11 18.72
N ALA A 181 -17.45 5.57 17.97
CA ALA A 181 -17.68 4.73 16.81
C ALA A 181 -18.45 3.45 17.16
N ALA A 182 -18.08 2.80 18.26
CA ALA A 182 -18.65 1.52 18.70
C ALA A 182 -20.18 1.58 18.84
N ARG A 183 -20.76 2.72 19.23
CA ARG A 183 -22.22 2.89 19.36
C ARG A 183 -22.98 2.62 18.05
N GLY A 184 -22.34 2.89 16.91
CA GLY A 184 -22.93 2.81 15.57
C GLY A 184 -22.70 1.49 14.83
N ILE A 185 -22.00 0.53 15.43
CA ILE A 185 -21.56 -0.73 14.80
C ILE A 185 -22.16 -1.92 15.54
N THR A 186 -22.80 -2.81 14.78
CA THR A 186 -23.38 -4.04 15.35
C THR A 186 -22.36 -5.18 15.32
N LEU A 187 -22.53 -6.17 16.19
CA LEU A 187 -21.73 -7.40 16.15
C LEU A 187 -21.88 -8.14 14.81
N ALA A 188 -23.06 -8.09 14.18
CA ALA A 188 -23.28 -8.67 12.86
C ALA A 188 -22.42 -7.98 11.79
N THR A 189 -22.30 -6.65 11.85
CA THR A 189 -21.39 -5.88 10.98
C THR A 189 -19.93 -6.29 11.19
N MET A 190 -19.48 -6.39 12.45
CA MET A 190 -18.10 -6.81 12.76
C MET A 190 -17.79 -8.21 12.20
N ARG A 191 -18.71 -9.17 12.41
CA ARG A 191 -18.58 -10.53 11.87
C ARG A 191 -18.57 -10.57 10.34
N ALA A 192 -19.36 -9.71 9.68
CA ALA A 192 -19.39 -9.64 8.23
C ALA A 192 -18.07 -9.10 7.63
N VAL A 193 -17.42 -8.16 8.32
CA VAL A 193 -16.17 -7.54 7.85
C VAL A 193 -14.94 -8.39 8.21
N TYR A 194 -14.87 -8.89 9.44
CA TYR A 194 -13.66 -9.52 10.00
C TYR A 194 -13.78 -11.04 10.21
N GLY A 195 -14.96 -11.60 10.04
CA GLY A 195 -15.27 -12.96 10.50
C GLY A 195 -15.39 -13.04 12.01
N GLU A 196 -15.51 -14.26 12.53
CA GLU A 196 -15.56 -14.49 13.97
C GLU A 196 -14.18 -14.35 14.60
N ARG A 197 -14.07 -13.47 15.61
CA ARG A 197 -12.85 -13.14 16.35
C ARG A 197 -13.14 -12.98 17.84
N HIS A 198 -12.10 -13.05 18.68
CA HIS A 198 -12.22 -12.67 20.09
C HIS A 198 -12.38 -11.15 20.24
N MET A 199 -12.89 -10.71 21.39
CA MET A 199 -13.24 -9.31 21.64
C MET A 199 -12.08 -8.34 21.46
N GLY A 200 -10.85 -8.77 21.74
CA GLY A 200 -9.64 -7.97 21.57
C GLY A 200 -9.41 -7.52 20.12
N LEU A 201 -9.58 -8.41 19.15
CA LEU A 201 -9.44 -8.05 17.73
C LEU A 201 -10.58 -7.15 17.23
N TYR A 202 -11.80 -7.30 17.77
CA TYR A 202 -12.87 -6.34 17.51
C TYR A 202 -12.58 -4.97 18.13
N LEU A 203 -11.97 -4.94 19.32
CA LEU A 203 -11.48 -3.69 19.92
C LEU A 203 -10.39 -3.04 19.05
N SER A 204 -9.41 -3.79 18.56
CA SER A 204 -8.38 -3.26 17.66
C SER A 204 -8.97 -2.63 16.39
N ALA A 205 -10.01 -3.25 15.81
CA ALA A 205 -10.72 -2.68 14.67
C ALA A 205 -11.44 -1.36 15.02
N LEU A 206 -12.02 -1.22 16.22
CA LEU A 206 -12.61 0.04 16.70
C LEU A 206 -11.54 1.11 16.95
N VAL A 207 -10.39 0.73 17.53
CA VAL A 207 -9.23 1.60 17.70
C VAL A 207 -8.72 2.11 16.36
N GLN A 208 -8.68 1.27 15.32
CA GLN A 208 -8.30 1.67 13.97
C GLN A 208 -9.28 2.68 13.33
N ILE A 209 -10.59 2.59 13.64
CA ILE A 209 -11.54 3.67 13.28
C ILE A 209 -11.16 4.97 13.99
N GLY A 210 -10.83 4.88 15.28
CA GLY A 210 -10.33 6.01 16.07
C GLY A 210 -9.07 6.64 15.46
N ASP A 211 -8.12 5.82 14.99
CA ASP A 211 -6.93 6.29 14.29
C ASP A 211 -7.31 7.11 13.05
N ILE A 212 -8.14 6.57 12.16
CA ILE A 212 -8.53 7.23 10.90
C ILE A 212 -9.29 8.54 11.15
N LEU A 213 -10.07 8.62 12.24
CA LEU A 213 -10.80 9.83 12.63
C LEU A 213 -9.97 10.82 13.46
N LEU A 214 -8.83 10.42 14.02
CA LEU A 214 -7.98 11.27 14.86
C LEU A 214 -7.58 12.60 14.20
N PRO A 215 -7.19 12.66 12.91
CA PRO A 215 -6.84 13.93 12.28
C PRO A 215 -8.01 14.93 12.21
N GLN A 216 -9.23 14.46 12.42
CA GLN A 216 -10.42 15.29 12.44
C GLN A 216 -10.76 15.83 13.83
N HIS A 217 -10.06 15.36 14.86
CA HIS A 217 -10.25 15.81 16.23
C HIS A 217 -9.83 17.30 16.39
N PRO A 218 -10.59 18.11 17.17
CA PRO A 218 -10.28 19.53 17.36
C PRO A 218 -8.86 19.81 17.87
N ASP A 219 -8.33 18.98 18.76
CA ASP A 219 -6.95 19.10 19.28
C ASP A 219 -5.85 18.94 18.21
N LEU A 220 -6.17 18.37 17.04
CA LEU A 220 -5.27 18.33 15.88
C LEU A 220 -5.58 19.44 14.87
N GLY A 221 -6.45 20.40 15.22
CA GLY A 221 -6.96 21.45 14.34
C GLY A 221 -7.93 20.91 13.29
N GLY A 222 -8.67 19.85 13.61
CA GLY A 222 -9.65 19.25 12.71
C GLY A 222 -10.97 20.02 12.60
N PRO A 223 -11.88 19.63 11.69
CA PRO A 223 -11.81 18.43 10.87
C PRO A 223 -10.93 18.60 9.62
N LYS A 224 -9.79 17.91 9.56
CA LYS A 224 -8.95 17.83 8.37
C LYS A 224 -9.47 16.75 7.43
N PRO A 225 -9.59 16.99 6.11
CA PRO A 225 -9.76 15.90 5.16
C PRO A 225 -8.62 14.89 5.33
N THR A 226 -8.93 13.60 5.48
CA THR A 226 -7.92 12.56 5.72
C THR A 226 -7.81 11.66 4.50
N LEU A 227 -6.60 11.47 3.99
CA LEU A 227 -6.26 10.47 2.99
C LEU A 227 -5.61 9.26 3.64
N VAL A 228 -6.10 8.05 3.33
CA VAL A 228 -5.51 6.79 3.81
C VAL A 228 -5.03 5.95 2.61
N PRO A 229 -3.71 5.93 2.30
CA PRO A 229 -3.16 5.03 1.29
C PRO A 229 -3.12 3.60 1.82
N VAL A 230 -3.74 2.66 1.10
CA VAL A 230 -3.88 1.28 1.56
C VAL A 230 -3.81 0.26 0.41
N GLY A 231 -3.51 -0.98 0.78
CA GLY A 231 -3.78 -2.12 -0.09
C GLY A 231 -5.29 -2.34 -0.23
N ILE A 232 -5.71 -2.92 -1.36
CA ILE A 232 -7.13 -3.17 -1.64
C ILE A 232 -7.84 -4.05 -0.60
N ASP A 233 -7.10 -4.88 0.12
CA ASP A 233 -7.61 -5.74 1.19
C ASP A 233 -8.11 -4.96 2.42
N GLN A 234 -7.77 -3.67 2.54
CA GLN A 234 -8.22 -2.79 3.63
C GLN A 234 -9.53 -2.03 3.32
N ASP A 235 -10.05 -2.09 2.08
CA ASP A 235 -11.29 -1.38 1.72
C ASP A 235 -12.49 -1.71 2.63
N PRO A 236 -12.74 -2.98 3.04
CA PRO A 236 -13.84 -3.28 3.94
C PRO A 236 -13.81 -2.48 5.25
N HIS A 237 -12.62 -2.29 5.84
CA HIS A 237 -12.47 -1.47 7.05
C HIS A 237 -12.69 0.02 6.74
N LEU A 238 -12.10 0.54 5.66
CA LEU A 238 -12.29 1.93 5.27
C LEU A 238 -13.77 2.27 5.00
N ARG A 239 -14.50 1.36 4.37
CA ARG A 239 -15.95 1.51 4.17
C ARG A 239 -16.72 1.56 5.50
N LEU A 240 -16.40 0.67 6.44
CA LEU A 240 -16.97 0.71 7.79
C LEU A 240 -16.68 2.05 8.49
N THR A 241 -15.44 2.54 8.39
CA THR A 241 -15.03 3.84 8.95
C THR A 241 -15.80 5.00 8.32
N ARG A 242 -16.02 4.99 7.00
CA ARG A 242 -16.83 5.99 6.29
C ARG A 242 -18.29 5.97 6.75
N ASP A 243 -18.89 4.79 6.88
CA ASP A 243 -20.27 4.65 7.39
C ASP A 243 -20.40 5.23 8.81
N VAL A 244 -19.39 5.02 9.66
CA VAL A 244 -19.32 5.61 11.00
C VAL A 244 -19.17 7.14 10.93
N ALA A 245 -18.24 7.65 10.13
CA ALA A 245 -18.03 9.09 9.96
C ALA A 245 -19.32 9.78 9.50
N SER A 246 -20.01 9.20 8.51
CA SER A 246 -21.28 9.70 7.97
C SER A 246 -22.36 9.78 9.04
N LYS A 247 -22.49 8.75 9.89
CA LYS A 247 -23.44 8.74 11.01
C LYS A 247 -23.11 9.76 12.09
N LEU A 248 -21.82 10.00 12.35
CA LEU A 248 -21.38 10.94 13.39
C LEU A 248 -21.36 12.40 12.89
N LYS A 249 -21.33 12.62 11.58
CA LYS A 249 -21.28 13.95 10.94
C LYS A 249 -22.31 14.96 11.47
N PRO A 250 -23.62 14.65 11.62
CA PRO A 250 -24.59 15.65 12.06
C PRO A 250 -24.35 16.18 13.47
N LYS A 251 -23.70 15.39 14.34
CA LYS A 251 -23.47 15.74 15.75
C LYS A 251 -22.05 16.22 16.01
N TRP A 252 -21.06 15.67 15.30
CA TRP A 252 -19.64 15.84 15.60
C TRP A 252 -18.83 16.43 14.44
N GLY A 253 -19.45 16.65 13.26
CA GLY A 253 -18.78 17.29 12.13
C GLY A 253 -17.76 16.42 11.38
N PHE A 254 -17.67 15.11 11.68
CA PHE A 254 -16.77 14.21 10.95
C PHE A 254 -17.06 14.19 9.45
N VAL A 255 -15.99 14.06 8.66
CA VAL A 255 -16.00 13.88 7.22
C VAL A 255 -15.53 12.46 6.88
N GLU A 256 -16.03 11.92 5.78
CA GLU A 256 -15.64 10.60 5.32
C GLU A 256 -14.17 10.64 4.84
N PRO A 257 -13.31 9.70 5.29
CA PRO A 257 -11.92 9.66 4.83
C PRO A 257 -11.83 9.30 3.33
N ALA A 258 -10.94 10.00 2.63
CA ALA A 258 -10.49 9.63 1.29
C ALA A 258 -9.49 8.47 1.38
N SER A 259 -9.35 7.72 0.29
CA SER A 259 -8.42 6.59 0.22
C SER A 259 -7.87 6.40 -1.18
N THR A 260 -6.61 5.97 -1.27
CA THR A 260 -6.01 5.43 -2.50
C THR A 260 -5.73 3.95 -2.30
N TYR A 261 -5.92 3.17 -3.36
CA TYR A 261 -5.73 1.73 -3.35
C TYR A 261 -4.61 1.35 -4.29
N HIS A 262 -3.54 0.80 -3.71
CA HIS A 262 -2.41 0.29 -4.47
C HIS A 262 -2.48 -1.22 -4.68
N LEU A 263 -1.76 -1.67 -5.70
CA LEU A 263 -1.52 -3.07 -5.98
C LEU A 263 -0.72 -3.73 -4.86
N ILE A 264 -1.13 -4.94 -4.49
CA ILE A 264 -0.37 -5.78 -3.57
C ILE A 264 0.71 -6.49 -4.37
N ILE A 265 1.97 -6.31 -3.96
CA ILE A 265 3.10 -7.05 -4.54
C ILE A 265 2.90 -8.54 -4.25
N ARG A 266 3.01 -9.37 -5.30
CA ARG A 266 2.85 -10.83 -5.20
C ARG A 266 3.96 -11.45 -4.37
N SER A 267 3.68 -12.65 -3.88
CA SER A 267 4.71 -13.52 -3.33
C SER A 267 5.80 -13.75 -4.38
N LEU A 268 7.06 -13.79 -3.97
CA LEU A 268 8.17 -14.23 -4.82
C LEU A 268 7.94 -15.62 -5.41
N LEU A 269 7.08 -16.44 -4.82
CA LEU A 269 6.72 -17.77 -5.30
C LEU A 269 5.60 -17.77 -6.37
N GLY A 270 5.04 -16.60 -6.68
CA GLY A 270 3.96 -16.44 -7.68
C GLY A 270 2.54 -16.39 -7.10
N ASP A 271 2.38 -16.61 -5.79
CA ASP A 271 1.08 -16.47 -5.11
C ASP A 271 0.60 -15.01 -5.08
N LYS A 272 -0.72 -14.83 -4.94
CA LYS A 272 -1.36 -13.49 -4.94
C LYS A 272 -0.85 -12.55 -3.85
N LYS A 273 -0.38 -13.08 -2.70
CA LYS A 273 0.09 -12.27 -1.56
C LYS A 273 1.26 -12.94 -0.86
N MET A 274 2.17 -12.11 -0.34
CA MET A 274 3.29 -12.54 0.50
C MET A 274 2.83 -13.21 1.81
N SER A 275 3.62 -14.15 2.32
CA SER A 275 3.38 -14.82 3.59
C SER A 275 4.54 -14.56 4.55
N LYS A 276 4.28 -13.86 5.66
CA LYS A 276 5.30 -13.64 6.71
C LYS A 276 5.87 -14.94 7.29
N ARG A 277 5.14 -16.05 7.18
CA ARG A 277 5.56 -17.39 7.66
C ARG A 277 6.57 -18.07 6.73
N ASP A 278 6.64 -17.65 5.47
CA ASP A 278 7.61 -18.16 4.51
C ASP A 278 8.61 -17.05 4.16
N PRO A 279 9.82 -17.07 4.73
CA PRO A 279 10.86 -16.08 4.44
C PRO A 279 11.21 -15.99 2.96
N MET A 280 11.02 -17.05 2.16
CA MET A 280 11.31 -17.03 0.72
C MET A 280 10.22 -16.35 -0.11
N SER A 281 9.08 -16.01 0.49
CA SER A 281 7.94 -15.40 -0.22
C SER A 281 8.02 -13.88 -0.36
N TYR A 282 8.91 -13.21 0.37
CA TYR A 282 9.06 -11.75 0.35
C TYR A 282 10.49 -11.29 0.60
N ILE A 283 10.80 -10.04 0.27
CA ILE A 283 12.06 -9.37 0.60
C ILE A 283 11.82 -8.41 1.76
N SER A 284 12.51 -8.66 2.88
CA SER A 284 12.58 -7.72 4.01
C SER A 284 13.58 -6.62 3.69
N LEU A 285 13.34 -5.40 4.17
CA LEU A 285 14.34 -4.33 4.07
C LEU A 285 15.64 -4.68 4.83
N ARG A 286 15.58 -5.63 5.77
CA ARG A 286 16.73 -6.10 6.55
C ARG A 286 17.38 -7.38 6.02
N ASP A 287 16.91 -7.93 4.90
CA ASP A 287 17.59 -9.10 4.31
C ASP A 287 19.01 -8.72 3.87
N ASP A 288 19.98 -9.60 4.14
CA ASP A 288 21.34 -9.43 3.64
C ASP A 288 21.42 -9.72 2.12
N GLU A 289 22.49 -9.25 1.49
CA GLU A 289 22.69 -9.37 0.04
C GLU A 289 22.61 -10.82 -0.45
N SER A 290 23.14 -11.77 0.32
CA SER A 290 23.14 -13.19 -0.07
C SER A 290 21.73 -13.77 -0.08
N LEU A 291 20.91 -13.37 0.90
CA LEU A 291 19.52 -13.78 0.99
C LEU A 291 18.65 -13.12 -0.09
N VAL A 292 18.84 -11.82 -0.35
CA VAL A 292 18.15 -11.11 -1.45
C VAL A 292 18.48 -11.76 -2.80
N ARG A 293 19.76 -12.06 -3.05
CA ARG A 293 20.22 -12.78 -4.25
C ARG A 293 19.52 -14.13 -4.39
N LYS A 294 19.52 -14.93 -3.32
CA LYS A 294 18.84 -16.24 -3.30
C LYS A 294 17.34 -16.08 -3.62
N LYS A 295 16.68 -15.10 -3.01
CA LYS A 295 15.24 -14.82 -3.20
C LYS A 295 14.92 -14.43 -4.64
N ILE A 296 15.62 -13.45 -5.20
CA ILE A 296 15.39 -12.99 -6.59
C ILE A 296 15.69 -14.09 -7.61
N LEU A 297 16.78 -14.84 -7.43
CA LEU A 297 17.13 -15.93 -8.37
C LEU A 297 16.08 -17.05 -8.38
N ASN A 298 15.44 -17.33 -7.24
CA ASN A 298 14.35 -18.31 -7.14
C ASN A 298 12.95 -17.74 -7.41
N ALA A 299 12.83 -16.42 -7.59
CA ALA A 299 11.52 -15.78 -7.77
C ALA A 299 10.82 -16.24 -9.05
N PHE A 300 9.50 -16.33 -8.98
CA PHE A 300 8.62 -16.65 -10.09
C PHE A 300 8.73 -15.60 -11.19
N THR A 301 8.85 -16.08 -12.43
CA THR A 301 8.92 -15.22 -13.63
C THR A 301 7.81 -15.57 -14.59
N GLY A 302 7.40 -14.59 -15.40
CA GLY A 302 6.51 -14.83 -16.54
C GLY A 302 7.25 -15.31 -17.80
N GLY A 303 8.47 -15.85 -17.67
CA GLY A 303 9.24 -16.35 -18.81
C GLY A 303 8.78 -17.73 -19.28
N ARG A 304 9.50 -18.27 -20.26
CA ARG A 304 9.30 -19.63 -20.79
C ARG A 304 10.25 -20.64 -20.16
N GLU A 305 9.93 -21.92 -20.34
CA GLU A 305 10.70 -23.05 -19.80
C GLU A 305 12.15 -23.10 -20.32
N THR A 306 12.39 -22.67 -21.56
CA THR A 306 13.70 -22.68 -22.20
C THR A 306 14.04 -21.34 -22.83
N ALA A 307 15.34 -21.05 -22.97
CA ALA A 307 15.82 -19.84 -23.64
C ALA A 307 15.39 -19.77 -25.11
N GLN A 308 15.26 -20.92 -25.78
CA GLN A 308 14.73 -20.99 -27.14
C GLN A 308 13.27 -20.55 -27.19
N LEU A 309 12.41 -21.13 -26.33
CA LEU A 309 11.01 -20.74 -26.27
C LEU A 309 10.82 -19.27 -25.87
N GLN A 310 11.67 -18.76 -24.98
CA GLN A 310 11.67 -17.34 -24.60
C GLN A 310 11.95 -16.44 -25.82
N ARG A 311 12.95 -16.79 -26.65
CA ARG A 311 13.27 -16.03 -27.87
C ARG A 311 12.17 -16.13 -28.93
N GLU A 312 11.52 -17.28 -29.05
CA GLU A 312 10.48 -17.50 -30.06
C GLU A 312 9.13 -16.88 -29.68
N LEU A 313 8.75 -16.93 -28.40
CA LEU A 313 7.39 -16.58 -27.93
C LEU A 313 7.33 -15.34 -27.03
N GLY A 314 8.48 -14.79 -26.63
CA GLY A 314 8.57 -13.75 -25.61
C GLY A 314 8.14 -14.22 -24.23
N GLY A 315 8.39 -13.35 -23.24
CA GLY A 315 7.89 -13.49 -21.88
C GLY A 315 6.59 -12.72 -21.63
N GLU A 316 6.04 -12.93 -20.44
CA GLU A 316 4.81 -12.30 -19.95
C GLU A 316 5.13 -11.44 -18.70
N PRO A 317 5.65 -10.20 -18.84
CA PRO A 317 6.03 -9.36 -17.70
C PRO A 317 4.93 -9.14 -16.67
N TRP A 318 3.66 -9.13 -17.08
CA TRP A 318 2.50 -9.01 -16.20
C TRP A 318 2.34 -10.21 -15.25
N LYS A 319 2.94 -11.36 -15.55
CA LYS A 319 3.01 -12.52 -14.65
C LYS A 319 4.30 -12.56 -13.82
N CYS A 320 5.26 -11.69 -14.10
CA CYS A 320 6.61 -11.75 -13.54
C CYS A 320 6.74 -10.96 -12.25
N VAL A 321 7.08 -11.62 -11.14
CA VAL A 321 7.25 -10.96 -9.84
C VAL A 321 8.53 -10.12 -9.80
N VAL A 322 9.57 -10.53 -10.54
CA VAL A 322 10.83 -9.79 -10.65
C VAL A 322 10.59 -8.43 -11.34
N TYR A 323 9.83 -8.42 -12.42
CA TYR A 323 9.43 -7.18 -13.09
C TYR A 323 8.51 -6.32 -12.19
N GLU A 324 7.64 -6.95 -11.42
CA GLU A 324 6.78 -6.27 -10.45
C GLU A 324 7.58 -5.54 -9.36
N ILE A 325 8.63 -6.16 -8.80
CA ILE A 325 9.52 -5.50 -7.83
C ILE A 325 10.16 -4.26 -8.45
N ALA A 326 10.69 -4.39 -9.67
CA ALA A 326 11.29 -3.26 -10.37
C ALA A 326 10.27 -2.14 -10.63
N LYS A 327 9.05 -2.51 -11.06
CA LYS A 327 7.94 -1.57 -11.27
C LYS A 327 7.61 -0.77 -10.01
N PHE A 328 7.63 -1.39 -8.84
CA PHE A 328 7.28 -0.72 -7.57
C PHE A 328 8.43 0.08 -6.97
N HIS A 329 9.64 -0.47 -6.97
CA HIS A 329 10.70 0.02 -6.10
C HIS A 329 11.91 0.59 -6.82
N LEU A 330 12.04 0.36 -8.13
CA LEU A 330 13.20 0.81 -8.90
C LEU A 330 12.82 1.87 -9.93
N TYR A 331 13.87 2.54 -10.42
CA TYR A 331 13.82 3.46 -11.56
C TYR A 331 12.79 4.58 -11.41
N ALA A 332 12.53 5.10 -10.20
CA ALA A 332 11.42 6.02 -9.91
C ALA A 332 11.29 7.21 -10.90
N ASP A 333 12.43 7.70 -11.42
CA ASP A 333 12.53 8.82 -12.37
C ASP A 333 12.95 8.39 -13.79
N LYS A 334 12.96 7.08 -14.09
CA LYS A 334 13.43 6.49 -15.35
C LYS A 334 12.45 5.43 -15.85
N ASP A 335 11.22 5.84 -16.14
CA ASP A 335 10.19 4.91 -16.61
C ASP A 335 10.61 4.22 -17.93
N GLU A 336 11.43 4.89 -18.75
CA GLU A 336 11.96 4.38 -20.00
C GLU A 336 12.77 3.08 -19.82
N GLU A 337 13.46 2.90 -18.68
CA GLU A 337 14.21 1.67 -18.40
C GLU A 337 13.26 0.49 -18.15
N LEU A 338 12.16 0.73 -17.41
CA LEU A 338 11.12 -0.29 -17.23
C LEU A 338 10.38 -0.60 -18.52
N GLU A 339 10.13 0.40 -19.36
CA GLU A 339 9.53 0.22 -20.69
C GLU A 339 10.43 -0.62 -21.60
N LYS A 340 11.75 -0.36 -21.56
CA LYS A 340 12.75 -1.15 -22.28
C LYS A 340 12.76 -2.61 -21.80
N ILE A 341 12.86 -2.85 -20.50
CA ILE A 341 12.82 -4.20 -19.91
C ILE A 341 11.53 -4.93 -20.33
N TYR A 342 10.38 -4.24 -20.29
CA TYR A 342 9.11 -4.81 -20.72
C TYR A 342 9.13 -5.21 -22.20
N ARG A 343 9.54 -4.29 -23.07
CA ARG A 343 9.59 -4.52 -24.52
C ARG A 343 10.53 -5.65 -24.90
N GLU A 344 11.75 -5.65 -24.38
CA GLU A 344 12.74 -6.70 -24.66
C GLU A 344 12.25 -8.08 -24.17
N CYS A 345 11.57 -8.12 -23.01
CA CYS A 345 10.99 -9.35 -22.50
C CYS A 345 9.87 -9.88 -23.41
N VAL A 346 8.92 -9.02 -23.80
CA VAL A 346 7.81 -9.40 -24.69
C VAL A 346 8.32 -9.79 -26.09
N ALA A 347 9.39 -9.16 -26.57
CA ALA A 347 10.01 -9.47 -27.86
C ALA A 347 10.87 -10.75 -27.82
N GLY A 348 11.14 -11.31 -26.63
CA GLY A 348 12.04 -12.47 -26.48
C GLY A 348 13.53 -12.13 -26.60
N GLU A 349 13.87 -10.85 -26.68
CA GLU A 349 15.26 -10.35 -26.77
C GLU A 349 16.00 -10.51 -25.44
N ARG A 350 15.26 -10.46 -24.32
CA ARG A 350 15.79 -10.58 -22.95
C ARG A 350 15.45 -11.94 -22.33
N LEU A 351 16.45 -12.59 -21.77
CA LEU A 351 16.26 -13.82 -20.98
C LEU A 351 15.98 -13.51 -19.50
N CYS A 352 15.23 -14.40 -18.84
CA CYS A 352 14.88 -14.22 -17.42
C CYS A 352 16.09 -14.19 -16.49
N GLY A 353 17.14 -14.95 -16.78
CA GLY A 353 18.37 -14.97 -15.97
C GLY A 353 19.08 -13.61 -15.97
N GLU A 354 19.28 -13.04 -17.17
CA GLU A 354 19.87 -11.71 -17.35
C GLU A 354 19.01 -10.64 -16.70
N CYS A 355 17.69 -10.69 -16.88
CA CYS A 355 16.75 -9.76 -16.26
C CYS A 355 16.79 -9.82 -14.72
N LYS A 356 16.87 -11.03 -14.15
CA LYS A 356 17.00 -11.24 -12.70
C LYS A 356 18.28 -10.63 -12.16
N MET A 357 19.40 -10.81 -12.88
CA MET A 357 20.69 -10.28 -12.46
C MET A 357 20.71 -8.75 -12.47
N GLN A 358 20.23 -8.11 -13.54
CA GLN A 358 20.11 -6.65 -13.61
C GLN A 358 19.25 -6.11 -12.46
N ILE A 359 18.02 -6.62 -12.31
CA ILE A 359 17.10 -6.13 -11.28
C ILE A 359 17.65 -6.41 -9.86
N LEU A 360 18.35 -7.53 -9.66
CA LEU A 360 18.98 -7.82 -8.38
C LEU A 360 20.06 -6.78 -8.02
N GLU A 361 20.92 -6.42 -8.96
CA GLU A 361 22.00 -5.44 -8.74
C GLU A 361 21.42 -4.07 -8.38
N ASP A 362 20.47 -3.58 -9.18
CA ASP A 362 19.78 -2.31 -8.93
C ASP A 362 19.03 -2.30 -7.59
N LEU A 363 18.44 -3.44 -7.22
CA LEU A 363 17.73 -3.60 -5.94
C LEU A 363 18.67 -3.58 -4.74
N ILE A 364 19.82 -4.24 -4.84
CA ILE A 364 20.84 -4.22 -3.79
C ILE A 364 21.37 -2.80 -3.59
N GLU A 365 21.60 -2.06 -4.67
CA GLU A 365 22.04 -0.67 -4.59
C GLU A 365 21.02 0.21 -3.88
N GLU A 366 19.74 0.15 -4.28
CA GLU A 366 18.65 0.89 -3.63
C GLU A 366 18.50 0.51 -2.15
N MET A 367 18.60 -0.78 -1.80
CA MET A 367 18.52 -1.24 -0.40
C MET A 367 19.71 -0.74 0.44
N LYS A 368 20.93 -0.72 -0.13
CA LYS A 368 22.13 -0.18 0.56
C LYS A 368 21.99 1.31 0.81
N GLU A 369 21.51 2.05 -0.18
CA GLU A 369 21.34 3.50 -0.08
C GLU A 369 20.19 3.87 0.89
N HIS A 370 19.11 3.10 0.91
CA HIS A 370 18.08 3.22 1.97
C HIS A 370 18.65 2.92 3.36
N GLU A 371 19.46 1.87 3.51
CA GLU A 371 20.05 1.54 4.80
C GLU A 371 21.02 2.62 5.30
N ARG A 372 21.79 3.24 4.38
CA ARG A 372 22.65 4.37 4.73
C ARG A 372 21.85 5.52 5.34
N ARG A 373 20.77 5.95 4.67
CA ARG A 373 19.86 6.99 5.18
C ARG A 373 19.23 6.59 6.52
N ARG A 374 18.83 5.32 6.67
CA ARG A 374 18.23 4.80 7.90
C ARG A 374 19.18 4.85 9.09
N ILE A 375 20.44 4.49 8.91
CA ILE A 375 21.45 4.55 9.97
C ILE A 375 21.65 6.00 10.45
N GLU A 376 21.70 6.95 9.53
CA GLU A 376 21.85 8.39 9.84
C GLU A 376 20.71 8.90 10.73
N VAL A 377 19.47 8.48 10.48
CA VAL A 377 18.27 8.93 11.22
C VAL A 377 17.89 8.06 12.41
N LEU A 378 18.59 6.94 12.65
CA LEU A 378 18.26 6.00 13.72
C LEU A 378 18.28 6.63 15.13
N PRO A 379 19.24 7.50 15.50
CA PRO A 379 19.18 8.20 16.79
C PRO A 379 17.93 9.06 16.94
N THR A 380 17.54 9.77 15.88
CA THR A 380 16.32 10.59 15.83
C THR A 380 15.08 9.72 15.98
N ALA A 381 15.00 8.58 15.27
CA ALA A 381 13.89 7.65 15.41
C ALA A 381 13.72 7.14 16.85
N ARG A 382 14.81 6.84 17.56
CA ARG A 382 14.77 6.46 18.99
C ARG A 382 14.16 7.57 19.85
N GLN A 383 14.59 8.81 19.66
CA GLN A 383 14.05 9.96 20.40
C GLN A 383 12.56 10.16 20.14
N ILE A 384 12.13 10.02 18.89
CA ILE A 384 10.72 10.16 18.50
C ILE A 384 9.86 9.07 19.13
N VAL A 385 10.31 7.82 19.05
CA VAL A 385 9.60 6.70 19.66
C VAL A 385 9.50 6.87 21.17
N GLU A 386 10.56 7.33 21.83
CA GLU A 386 10.53 7.61 23.27
C GLU A 386 9.54 8.74 23.61
N ARG A 387 9.54 9.82 22.82
CA ARG A 387 8.59 10.92 22.98
C ARG A 387 7.14 10.47 22.79
N ALA A 388 6.87 9.72 21.71
CA ALA A 388 5.55 9.16 21.43
C ALA A 388 5.07 8.24 22.58
N TRP A 389 5.98 7.42 23.11
CA TRP A 389 5.71 6.54 24.24
C TRP A 389 5.32 7.30 25.52
N ASN A 390 5.95 8.45 25.75
CA ASN A 390 5.71 9.33 26.89
C ASN A 390 4.59 10.36 26.64
N ARG A 391 3.78 10.19 25.57
CA ARG A 391 2.66 11.08 25.20
C ARG A 391 3.10 12.52 24.91
N GLN A 392 4.28 12.68 24.31
CA GLN A 392 4.85 13.97 23.92
C GLN A 392 5.08 14.04 22.39
N PRO A 393 4.01 13.96 21.59
CA PRO A 393 4.13 13.96 20.12
C PRO A 393 4.87 15.20 19.62
N LEU A 394 5.51 15.08 18.46
CA LEU A 394 6.26 16.18 17.84
C LEU A 394 5.34 17.31 17.38
N TYR A 395 4.26 16.94 16.69
CA TYR A 395 3.23 17.87 16.26
C TYR A 395 2.18 18.06 17.37
N THR A 396 1.97 19.31 17.73
CA THR A 396 0.76 19.79 18.40
C THR A 396 0.17 20.85 17.49
N ALA A 397 -1.14 20.83 17.23
CA ALA A 397 -1.75 21.89 16.43
C ALA A 397 -1.30 23.25 16.95
N SER A 398 -0.88 24.14 16.06
CA SER A 398 -0.66 25.54 16.44
C SER A 398 -1.95 26.03 17.07
N SER A 399 -1.85 26.56 18.29
CA SER A 399 -2.94 27.27 18.94
C SER A 399 -3.28 28.48 18.07
N GLY A 400 -4.11 28.29 17.05
CA GLY A 400 -4.84 29.37 16.41
C GLY A 400 -5.54 30.12 17.53
N GLY A 401 -5.25 31.42 17.63
CA GLY A 401 -5.66 32.26 18.74
C GLY A 401 -7.15 32.13 19.08
N ALA A 402 -7.40 32.31 20.37
CA ALA A 402 -8.68 32.48 21.07
C ALA A 402 -9.90 32.84 20.22
#